data_AF-A0AAV1I1S7-F1
#
_entry.id   AF-A0AAV1I1S7-F1
#
_cell.length_a   1.000
_cell.length_b   1.000
_cell.length_c   1.000
_cell.angle_alpha   90.00
_cell.angle_beta   90.00
_cell.angle_gamma   90.00
#
_symmetry.space_group_name_H-M   'P 1'
#
loop_
_entity.id
_entity.type
_entity.pdbx_description
1 polymer ?
#
loop_
_entity_poly.entity_id
_entity_poly.type
_entity_poly.pdbx_seq_one_letter_code
_entity_poly.pdbx_strand_id
1 'polypeptide(L)'
;MVRCSVSVAAQVGRLASPQADALGGPFEKKVQDFFREVSRLLPWTIKNYKLDEIVTLGDLRRNVSLLFRQHAHITDPKVVDILIYKGREELESVALQHKQRHHLIGQFIVAPQKLREQMARKRPISEFLENFYTNRLP
;
A
#
# COMPACT_ATOMS: atom_id res chain seq x y z
N MET A 1 -21.87 60.25 -0.24
CA MET A 1 -23.06 59.55 0.30
C MET A 1 -22.77 58.06 0.25
N VAL A 2 -22.41 57.48 1.39
CA VAL A 2 -21.92 56.10 1.54
C VAL A 2 -23.10 55.14 1.46
N ARG A 3 -23.03 54.11 0.62
CA ARG A 3 -23.94 52.96 0.67
C ARG A 3 -23.18 51.74 1.17
N CYS A 4 -23.36 51.44 2.46
CA CYS A 4 -23.14 50.12 3.01
C CYS A 4 -24.19 49.16 2.41
N SER A 5 -23.74 48.04 1.85
CA SER A 5 -24.55 46.82 1.76
C SER A 5 -23.78 45.71 2.46
N VAL A 6 -24.24 45.39 3.66
CA VAL A 6 -23.87 44.20 4.42
C VAL A 6 -24.56 43.00 3.75
N SER A 7 -23.87 41.85 3.81
CA SER A 7 -24.40 40.48 3.66
C SER A 7 -24.03 39.77 2.35
N VAL A 8 -23.02 38.89 2.44
CA VAL A 8 -23.25 37.44 2.32
C VAL A 8 -22.27 36.73 3.27
N ALA A 9 -22.71 36.55 4.51
CA ALA A 9 -22.18 35.48 5.34
C ALA A 9 -22.80 34.17 4.85
N ALA A 10 -22.13 33.44 3.97
CA ALA A 10 -22.39 32.01 3.67
C ALA A 10 -21.49 31.50 2.53
N GLN A 11 -20.18 31.44 2.73
CA GLN A 11 -19.31 30.67 1.82
C GLN A 11 -18.36 29.76 2.60
N VAL A 12 -18.91 29.13 3.65
CA VAL A 12 -18.33 27.98 4.33
C VAL A 12 -19.34 26.85 4.15
N GLY A 13 -19.25 26.15 3.03
CA GLY A 13 -20.25 25.14 2.71
C GLY A 13 -19.91 24.36 1.46
N ARG A 14 -19.25 23.22 1.67
CA ARG A 14 -19.21 22.06 0.76
C ARG A 14 -18.30 22.19 -0.47
N LEU A 15 -17.00 22.01 -0.24
CA LEU A 15 -16.13 21.30 -1.19
C LEU A 15 -16.45 19.80 -1.13
N ALA A 16 -17.62 19.42 -1.60
CA ALA A 16 -17.92 18.03 -1.95
C ALA A 16 -18.22 18.04 -3.44
N SER A 17 -17.17 17.90 -4.25
CA SER A 17 -17.34 17.67 -5.68
C SER A 17 -18.05 16.33 -5.88
N PRO A 18 -19.16 16.28 -6.64
CA PRO A 18 -19.81 15.03 -6.98
C PRO A 18 -19.03 14.42 -8.15
N GLN A 19 -18.33 13.32 -7.93
CA GLN A 19 -17.70 12.56 -9.02
C GLN A 19 -18.33 11.17 -9.03
N ALA A 20 -19.22 11.02 -10.00
CA ALA A 20 -20.10 9.91 -10.26
C ALA A 20 -19.37 8.59 -10.54
N ASP A 21 -19.81 7.56 -9.83
CA ASP A 21 -20.15 6.21 -10.26
C ASP A 21 -19.81 5.82 -11.72
N ALA A 22 -18.65 5.20 -11.88
CA ALA A 22 -18.40 4.19 -12.90
C ALA A 22 -17.84 2.95 -12.17
N LEU A 23 -17.95 1.76 -12.77
CA LEU A 23 -17.60 0.42 -12.24
C LEU A 23 -16.17 0.23 -11.69
N GLY A 24 -15.38 1.31 -11.60
CA GLY A 24 -14.26 1.47 -10.68
C GLY A 24 -14.21 2.93 -10.23
N GLY A 25 -14.28 3.18 -8.92
CA GLY A 25 -14.40 4.53 -8.37
C GLY A 25 -13.19 5.44 -8.73
N PRO A 26 -13.29 6.77 -8.57
CA PRO A 26 -12.19 7.71 -8.85
C PRO A 26 -10.85 7.36 -8.17
N PHE A 27 -10.89 6.66 -7.04
CA PHE A 27 -9.70 6.22 -6.29
C PHE A 27 -9.02 4.99 -6.90
N GLU A 28 -9.74 4.10 -7.59
CA GLU A 28 -9.15 2.89 -8.17
C GLU A 28 -8.13 3.21 -9.26
N LYS A 29 -8.43 4.23 -10.09
CA LYS A 29 -7.48 4.74 -11.08
C LYS A 29 -6.21 5.25 -10.41
N LYS A 30 -6.32 6.02 -9.31
CA LYS A 30 -5.16 6.50 -8.55
C LYS A 30 -4.32 5.34 -8.02
N VAL A 31 -4.95 4.29 -7.48
CA VAL A 31 -4.25 3.09 -7.00
C VAL A 31 -3.52 2.38 -8.14
N GLN A 32 -4.18 2.22 -9.30
CA GLN A 32 -3.58 1.59 -10.48
C GLN A 32 -2.41 2.40 -11.03
N ASP A 33 -2.54 3.72 -11.10
CA ASP A 33 -1.48 4.62 -11.53
C ASP A 33 -0.28 4.56 -10.58
N PHE A 34 -0.53 4.58 -9.28
CA PHE A 34 0.51 4.40 -8.26
C PHE A 34 1.19 3.02 -8.38
N PHE A 35 0.43 1.94 -8.58
CA PHE A 35 1.01 0.61 -8.79
C PHE A 35 1.91 0.55 -10.05
N ARG A 36 1.52 1.24 -11.13
CA ARG A 36 2.33 1.35 -12.36
C ARG A 36 3.60 2.16 -12.10
N GLU A 37 3.51 3.24 -11.33
CA GLU A 37 4.65 4.06 -10.90
C GLU A 37 5.68 3.20 -10.15
N VAL A 38 5.24 2.48 -9.11
CA VAL A 38 6.10 1.56 -8.35
C VAL A 38 6.74 0.52 -9.27
N SER A 39 5.94 -0.13 -10.13
CA SER A 39 6.40 -1.20 -11.02
C SER A 39 7.46 -0.74 -12.04
N ARG A 40 7.46 0.54 -12.41
CA ARG A 40 8.48 1.15 -13.29
C ARG A 40 9.77 1.47 -12.54
N LEU A 41 9.70 1.76 -11.24
CA LEU A 41 10.89 2.00 -10.41
C LEU A 41 11.64 0.70 -10.07
N LEU A 42 10.94 -0.42 -9.89
CA LEU A 42 11.54 -1.69 -9.44
C LEU A 42 12.81 -2.14 -10.21
N PRO A 43 12.89 -2.08 -11.55
CA PRO A 43 14.11 -2.44 -12.27
C PRO A 43 15.32 -1.58 -11.88
N TRP A 44 15.10 -0.28 -11.63
CA TRP A 44 16.13 0.62 -11.14
C TRP A 44 16.53 0.27 -9.70
N THR A 45 15.55 0.00 -8.83
CA THR A 45 15.80 -0.39 -7.43
C THR A 45 16.63 -1.69 -7.35
N ILE A 46 16.31 -2.71 -8.15
CA ILE A 46 17.07 -3.97 -8.14
C ILE A 46 18.55 -3.73 -8.45
N LYS A 47 18.85 -2.93 -9.48
CA LYS A 47 20.22 -2.63 -9.89
C LYS A 47 20.97 -1.82 -8.84
N ASN A 48 20.37 -0.73 -8.36
CA ASN A 48 21.05 0.20 -7.42
C ASN A 48 21.30 -0.43 -6.04
N TYR A 49 20.39 -1.30 -5.60
CA TYR A 49 20.52 -1.98 -4.31
C TYR A 49 21.12 -3.39 -4.42
N LYS A 50 21.57 -3.82 -5.62
CA LYS A 50 22.15 -5.15 -5.92
C LYS A 50 21.26 -6.34 -5.53
N LEU A 51 19.93 -6.20 -5.65
CA LEU A 51 18.95 -7.20 -5.19
C LEU A 51 18.85 -8.43 -6.10
N ASP A 52 19.52 -8.40 -7.25
CA ASP A 52 19.59 -9.45 -8.26
C ASP A 52 20.13 -10.79 -7.73
N GLU A 53 20.98 -10.76 -6.70
CA GLU A 53 21.49 -11.95 -6.03
C GLU A 53 20.40 -12.73 -5.25
N ILE A 54 19.32 -12.06 -4.84
CA ILE A 54 18.34 -12.60 -3.87
C ILE A 54 16.96 -12.79 -4.53
N VAL A 55 16.57 -11.88 -5.43
CA VAL A 55 15.20 -11.87 -5.97
C VAL A 55 15.19 -11.51 -7.45
N THR A 56 14.32 -12.18 -8.20
CA THR A 56 14.05 -11.83 -9.59
C THR A 56 13.09 -10.64 -9.67
N LEU A 57 13.16 -9.88 -10.77
CA LEU A 57 12.23 -8.77 -11.02
C LEU A 57 10.76 -9.23 -11.06
N GLY A 58 10.51 -10.45 -11.55
CA GLY A 58 9.19 -11.05 -11.56
C GLY A 58 8.65 -11.30 -10.16
N ASP A 59 9.49 -11.84 -9.27
CA ASP A 59 9.10 -12.10 -7.89
C ASP A 59 8.90 -10.81 -7.10
N LEU A 60 9.73 -9.78 -7.31
CA LEU A 60 9.55 -8.49 -6.66
C LEU A 60 8.22 -7.82 -7.06
N ARG A 61 7.84 -7.88 -8.34
CA ARG A 61 6.53 -7.39 -8.80
C ARG A 61 5.37 -8.17 -8.17
N ARG A 62 5.51 -9.49 -8.02
CA ARG A 62 4.51 -10.33 -7.33
C ARG A 62 4.39 -9.95 -5.86
N ASN A 63 5.52 -9.73 -5.17
CA ASN A 63 5.56 -9.31 -3.78
C ASN A 63 4.87 -7.96 -3.57
N VAL A 64 5.19 -6.97 -4.42
CA VAL A 64 4.49 -5.67 -4.40
C VAL A 64 2.99 -5.86 -4.65
N SER A 65 2.60 -6.67 -5.63
CA SER A 65 1.17 -6.95 -5.90
C SER A 65 0.45 -7.56 -4.69
N LEU A 66 1.13 -8.39 -3.90
CA LEU A 66 0.59 -8.95 -2.66
C LEU A 66 0.39 -7.89 -1.57
N LEU A 67 1.34 -6.95 -1.42
CA LEU A 67 1.21 -5.85 -0.47
C LEU A 67 0.02 -4.95 -0.80
N PHE A 68 -0.22 -4.66 -2.09
CA PHE A 68 -1.42 -3.94 -2.52
C PHE A 68 -2.70 -4.72 -2.20
N ARG A 69 -2.71 -6.03 -2.44
CA ARG A 69 -3.87 -6.90 -2.15
C ARG A 69 -4.13 -7.06 -0.65
N GLN A 70 -3.12 -6.98 0.20
CA GLN A 70 -3.29 -7.02 1.65
C GLN A 70 -4.23 -5.91 2.15
N HIS A 71 -4.22 -4.77 1.48
CA HIS A 71 -5.06 -3.60 1.79
C HIS A 71 -6.34 -3.53 0.95
N ALA A 72 -6.67 -4.54 0.13
CA ALA A 72 -7.83 -4.52 -0.76
C ALA A 72 -9.18 -4.49 -0.03
N HIS A 73 -9.21 -4.85 1.25
CA HIS A 73 -10.42 -4.81 2.07
C HIS A 73 -10.83 -3.40 2.50
N ILE A 74 -9.98 -2.40 2.27
CA ILE A 74 -10.20 -1.01 2.69
C ILE A 74 -11.03 -0.30 1.62
N THR A 75 -12.27 0.06 1.97
CA THR A 75 -13.24 0.72 1.08
C THR A 75 -13.36 2.22 1.30
N ASP A 76 -12.89 2.77 2.43
CA ASP A 76 -12.98 4.21 2.71
C ASP A 76 -11.99 4.99 1.80
N PRO A 77 -12.49 5.88 0.91
CA PRO A 77 -11.65 6.61 -0.03
C PRO A 77 -10.62 7.51 0.65
N LYS A 78 -10.91 8.06 1.84
CA LYS A 78 -9.95 8.90 2.58
C LYS A 78 -8.76 8.08 3.08
N VAL A 79 -9.04 6.86 3.55
CA VAL A 79 -8.00 5.93 4.00
C VAL A 79 -7.15 5.48 2.82
N VAL A 80 -7.78 5.23 1.66
CA VAL A 80 -7.05 4.90 0.42
C VAL A 80 -6.10 6.03 0.01
N ASP A 81 -6.57 7.28 0.02
CA ASP A 81 -5.71 8.43 -0.31
C ASP A 81 -4.51 8.55 0.67
N ILE A 82 -4.72 8.30 1.97
CA ILE A 82 -3.64 8.27 2.97
C ILE A 82 -2.67 7.12 2.70
N LEU A 83 -3.15 5.94 2.30
CA LEU A 83 -2.29 4.79 1.98
C LEU A 83 -1.44 5.05 0.74
N ILE A 84 -2.01 5.68 -0.30
CA ILE A 84 -1.26 6.10 -1.48
C ILE A 84 -0.20 7.13 -1.08
N TYR A 85 -0.54 8.10 -0.23
CA TYR A 85 0.42 9.09 0.28
C TYR A 85 1.60 8.41 1.01
N LYS A 86 1.32 7.52 1.97
CA LYS A 86 2.35 6.75 2.67
C LYS A 86 3.20 5.90 1.72
N GLY A 87 2.58 5.29 0.71
CA GLY A 87 3.26 4.50 -0.30
C GLY A 87 4.21 5.35 -1.16
N ARG A 88 3.83 6.58 -1.50
CA ARG A 88 4.66 7.52 -2.25
C ARG A 88 5.86 8.01 -1.44
N GLU A 89 5.66 8.36 -0.17
CA GLU A 89 6.77 8.73 0.72
C GLU A 89 7.80 7.61 0.85
N GLU A 90 7.33 6.36 0.95
CA GLU A 90 8.23 5.18 0.96
C GLU A 90 8.93 5.00 -0.40
N LEU A 91 8.21 5.18 -1.52
CA LEU A 91 8.78 5.10 -2.86
C LEU A 91 9.89 6.15 -3.08
N GLU A 92 9.66 7.37 -2.64
CA GLU A 92 10.62 8.48 -2.69
C GLU A 92 11.84 8.18 -1.81
N SER A 93 11.64 7.67 -0.59
CA SER A 93 12.74 7.26 0.29
C SER A 93 13.64 6.19 -0.33
N VAL A 94 13.06 5.27 -1.12
CA VAL A 94 13.81 4.25 -1.86
C VAL A 94 14.51 4.86 -3.08
N ALA A 95 13.85 5.76 -3.82
CA ALA A 95 14.41 6.43 -4.99
C ALA A 95 15.58 7.36 -4.63
N LEU A 96 15.48 8.09 -3.53
CA LEU A 96 16.53 8.99 -3.01
C LEU A 96 17.60 8.26 -2.19
N GLN A 97 17.53 6.94 -2.10
CA GLN A 97 18.50 6.12 -1.36
C GLN A 97 18.62 6.45 0.13
N HIS A 98 17.53 6.96 0.74
CA HIS A 98 17.44 7.16 2.19
C HIS A 98 17.27 5.83 2.95
N LYS A 99 16.81 4.78 2.27
CA LYS A 99 16.78 3.41 2.79
C LYS A 99 18.06 2.67 2.39
N GLN A 100 18.45 1.70 3.20
CA GLN A 100 19.55 0.77 2.89
C GLN A 100 19.05 -0.58 2.38
N ARG A 101 19.92 -1.35 1.71
CA ARG A 101 19.64 -2.69 1.15
C ARG A 101 18.91 -3.61 2.13
N HIS A 102 19.36 -3.69 3.38
CA HIS A 102 18.76 -4.60 4.35
C HIS A 102 17.30 -4.23 4.71
N HIS A 103 16.93 -2.94 4.66
CA HIS A 103 15.54 -2.50 4.85
C HIS A 103 14.64 -3.04 3.73
N LEU A 104 15.11 -2.96 2.48
CA LEU A 104 14.37 -3.44 1.31
C LEU A 104 14.18 -4.96 1.36
N ILE A 105 15.24 -5.70 1.73
CA ILE A 105 15.19 -7.15 1.87
C ILE A 105 14.15 -7.53 2.94
N GLY A 106 14.19 -6.90 4.12
CA GLY A 106 13.23 -7.19 5.18
C GLY A 106 11.78 -6.92 4.77
N GLN A 107 11.53 -5.77 4.14
CA GLN A 107 10.16 -5.29 3.87
C GLN A 107 9.54 -5.85 2.60
N PHE A 108 10.29 -5.97 1.51
CA PHE A 108 9.74 -6.30 0.18
C PHE A 108 10.09 -7.71 -0.30
N ILE A 109 10.96 -8.43 0.42
CA ILE A 109 11.34 -9.81 0.09
C ILE A 109 10.86 -10.76 1.21
N VAL A 110 11.39 -10.59 2.42
CA VAL A 110 11.15 -11.53 3.54
C VAL A 110 9.70 -11.45 4.02
N ALA A 111 9.16 -10.26 4.27
CA ALA A 111 7.79 -10.13 4.76
C ALA A 111 6.74 -10.67 3.76
N PRO A 112 6.79 -10.37 2.45
CA PRO A 112 5.87 -10.96 1.47
C PRO A 112 6.03 -12.47 1.30
N GLN A 113 7.26 -13.00 1.40
CA GLN A 113 7.47 -14.46 1.40
C GLN A 113 6.78 -15.13 2.59
N LYS A 114 6.94 -14.60 3.80
CA LYS A 114 6.24 -15.09 5.00
C LYS A 114 4.72 -15.03 4.83
N LEU A 115 4.20 -13.95 4.24
CA LEU A 115 2.77 -13.83 3.95
C LEU A 115 2.28 -14.93 2.99
N ARG A 116 3.04 -15.22 1.93
CA ARG A 116 2.72 -16.31 0.99
C ARG A 116 2.76 -17.67 1.67
N GLU A 117 3.75 -17.91 2.52
CA GLU A 117 3.87 -19.15 3.29
C GLU A 117 2.67 -19.33 4.24
N GLN A 118 2.28 -18.27 4.94
CA GLN A 118 1.09 -18.28 5.79
C GLN A 118 -0.20 -18.57 4.99
N MET A 119 -0.35 -17.96 3.81
CA MET A 119 -1.48 -18.24 2.91
C MET A 119 -1.46 -19.66 2.34
N ALA A 120 -0.27 -20.22 2.08
CA ALA A 120 -0.09 -21.54 1.49
C ALA A 120 -0.17 -22.69 2.51
N ARG A 121 0.07 -22.42 3.80
CA ARG A 121 -0.12 -23.39 4.88
C ARG A 121 -1.59 -23.81 4.92
N LYS A 122 -1.90 -24.97 4.33
CA LYS A 122 -3.13 -25.72 4.63
C LYS A 122 -3.12 -25.98 6.14
N ARG A 123 -3.97 -25.32 6.93
CA ARG A 123 -3.99 -25.39 8.41
C ARG A 123 -3.83 -26.84 8.88
N PRO A 124 -2.62 -27.29 9.23
CA PRO A 124 -2.40 -28.66 9.65
C PRO A 124 -2.37 -28.58 11.17
N ILE A 125 -3.44 -29.09 11.81
CA ILE A 125 -3.72 -28.98 13.24
C ILE A 125 -4.62 -27.76 13.58
N SER A 126 -5.62 -27.98 14.44
CA SER A 126 -6.51 -26.92 14.92
C SER A 126 -5.72 -25.93 15.78
N GLU A 127 -6.09 -24.66 15.76
CA GLU A 127 -5.48 -23.61 16.60
C GLU A 127 -5.42 -24.02 18.07
N PHE A 128 -6.48 -24.69 18.54
CA PHE A 128 -6.52 -25.31 19.87
C PHE A 128 -5.38 -26.30 20.12
N LEU A 129 -5.12 -27.23 19.19
CA LEU A 129 -4.15 -28.30 19.40
C LEU A 129 -2.70 -27.78 19.26
N GLU A 130 -2.46 -26.76 18.43
CA GLU A 130 -1.17 -26.04 18.41
C GLU A 130 -0.92 -25.30 19.74
N ASN A 131 -1.95 -24.62 20.26
CA ASN A 131 -1.90 -23.96 21.56
C ASN A 131 -1.74 -24.96 22.72
N PHE A 132 -2.35 -26.14 22.63
CA PHE A 132 -2.17 -27.24 23.57
C PHE A 132 -0.71 -27.73 23.59
N TYR A 133 -0.11 -28.01 22.42
CA TYR A 133 1.29 -28.47 22.35
C TYR A 133 2.32 -27.42 22.79
N THR A 134 1.98 -26.13 22.64
CA THR A 134 2.86 -25.02 23.04
C THR A 134 2.61 -24.49 24.46
N ASN A 135 1.70 -25.14 25.22
CA ASN A 135 1.24 -24.65 26.54
C ASN A 135 0.77 -23.19 26.51
N ARG A 136 0.11 -22.78 25.42
CA ARG A 136 -0.51 -21.46 25.24
C ARG A 136 -2.04 -21.57 25.21
N LEU A 137 -2.62 -22.35 26.11
CA LEU A 137 -4.05 -22.31 26.34
C LEU A 137 -4.39 -20.99 27.06
N PRO A 138 -5.54 -20.35 26.77
CA PRO A 138 -6.06 -19.28 27.62
C PRO A 138 -6.30 -19.77 29.06
#